data_AF-A0A091RYQ9-F1
#
_entry.id   AF-A0A091RYQ9-F1
#
_cell.length_a   1.000
_cell.length_b   1.000
_cell.length_c   1.000
_cell.angle_alpha   90.00
_cell.angle_beta   90.00
_cell.angle_gamma   90.00
#
_symmetry.space_group_name_H-M   'P 1'
#
loop_
_entity.id
_entity.type
_entity.pdbx_description
1 polymer ?
#
loop_
_entity_poly.entity_id
_entity_poly.type
_entity_poly.pdbx_seq_one_letter_code
_entity_poly.pdbx_strand_id
1 'polypeptide(L)'
;ENFHQNLKNLLTKIILENISAWRNEAQASQISLPRLVDMDWRMDIKTSSDSISRMAVPTCLLQLKTQEDVALCGNSPVVSALTVELSKETLDTMLEGLGRIRDQLSAVANK
;
A
#
# COMPACT_ATOMS: atom_id res chain seq x y z
N GLU A 1 -6.67 -18.89 -48.10
CA GLU A 1 -7.11 -18.69 -46.71
C GLU A 1 -7.60 -17.26 -46.56
N ASN A 2 -8.91 -17.00 -46.74
CA ASN A 2 -9.47 -15.66 -46.65
C ASN A 2 -10.32 -15.57 -45.38
N PHE A 3 -9.79 -14.89 -44.36
CA PHE A 3 -10.54 -14.61 -43.15
C PHE A 3 -11.71 -13.67 -43.48
N HIS A 4 -12.92 -14.03 -43.05
CA HIS A 4 -14.14 -13.29 -43.42
C HIS A 4 -14.07 -11.83 -42.94
N GLN A 5 -14.23 -10.87 -43.86
CA GLN A 5 -14.06 -9.44 -43.58
C GLN A 5 -15.00 -8.93 -42.47
N ASN A 6 -16.22 -9.46 -42.39
CA ASN A 6 -17.19 -9.08 -41.35
C ASN A 6 -16.75 -9.55 -39.96
N LEU A 7 -16.20 -10.77 -39.86
CA LEU A 7 -15.61 -11.29 -38.63
C LEU A 7 -14.40 -10.47 -38.22
N LYS A 8 -13.56 -10.07 -39.17
CA LYS A 8 -12.41 -9.19 -38.93
C LYS A 8 -12.84 -7.83 -38.37
N ASN A 9 -13.86 -7.23 -38.96
CA ASN A 9 -14.37 -5.93 -38.53
C ASN A 9 -15.00 -6.03 -37.12
N LEU A 10 -15.75 -7.09 -36.85
CA LEU A 10 -16.35 -7.34 -35.54
C LEU A 10 -15.28 -7.54 -34.45
N LEU A 11 -14.29 -8.40 -34.71
CA LEU A 11 -13.18 -8.64 -33.78
C LEU A 11 -12.39 -7.36 -33.50
N THR A 12 -12.05 -6.59 -34.55
CA THR A 12 -11.35 -5.31 -34.38
C THR A 12 -12.15 -4.36 -33.49
N LYS A 13 -13.47 -4.31 -33.68
CA LYS A 13 -14.35 -3.43 -32.89
C LYS A 13 -14.38 -3.85 -31.41
N ILE A 14 -14.57 -5.14 -31.14
CA ILE A 14 -14.56 -5.69 -29.78
C ILE A 14 -13.21 -5.45 -29.09
N ILE A 15 -12.10 -5.70 -29.80
CA ILE A 15 -10.75 -5.48 -29.25
C ILE A 15 -10.56 -4.00 -28.92
N LEU A 16 -10.87 -3.09 -29.84
CA LEU A 16 -10.72 -1.64 -29.60
C LEU A 16 -11.59 -1.13 -28.44
N GLU A 17 -12.79 -1.69 -28.26
CA GLU A 17 -13.68 -1.35 -27.16
C GLU A 17 -13.16 -1.87 -25.81
N ASN A 18 -12.55 -3.05 -25.77
CA ASN A 18 -12.14 -3.71 -24.52
C ASN A 18 -10.65 -3.55 -24.15
N ILE A 19 -9.80 -3.08 -25.08
CA ILE A 19 -8.34 -3.05 -24.88
C ILE A 19 -7.91 -2.20 -23.67
N SER A 20 -8.63 -1.11 -23.39
CA SER A 20 -8.36 -0.27 -22.22
C SER A 20 -8.66 -0.99 -20.92
N ALA A 21 -9.79 -1.69 -20.86
CA ALA A 21 -10.20 -2.50 -19.71
C ALA A 21 -9.21 -3.66 -19.48
N TRP A 22 -8.90 -4.45 -20.51
CA TRP A 22 -7.95 -5.55 -20.41
C TRP A 22 -6.54 -5.09 -20.04
N ARG A 23 -6.10 -3.94 -20.57
CA ARG A 23 -4.80 -3.37 -20.18
C ARG A 23 -4.78 -2.99 -18.69
N ASN A 24 -5.83 -2.36 -18.19
CA ASN A 24 -5.93 -2.00 -16.78
C ASN A 24 -6.00 -3.24 -15.89
N GLU A 25 -6.73 -4.26 -16.31
CA GLU A 25 -6.88 -5.53 -15.61
C GLU A 25 -5.57 -6.33 -15.59
N ALA A 26 -4.85 -6.37 -16.72
CA ALA A 26 -3.52 -6.97 -16.82
C ALA A 26 -2.49 -6.23 -15.96
N GLN A 27 -2.56 -4.90 -15.88
CA GLN A 27 -1.72 -4.10 -14.99
C GLN A 27 -2.06 -4.32 -13.51
N ALA A 28 -3.34 -4.43 -13.18
CA ALA A 28 -3.81 -4.72 -11.82
C ALA A 28 -3.44 -6.14 -11.37
N SER A 29 -3.32 -7.08 -12.32
CA SER A 29 -2.95 -8.48 -12.09
C SER A 29 -1.43 -8.71 -12.08
N GLN A 30 -0.62 -7.66 -12.22
CA GLN A 30 0.84 -7.78 -12.06
C GLN A 30 1.19 -8.01 -10.59
N ILE A 31 2.12 -8.94 -10.36
CA ILE A 31 2.69 -9.22 -9.04
C ILE A 31 3.22 -7.91 -8.45
N SER A 32 2.76 -7.59 -7.24
CA SER A 32 3.08 -6.38 -6.52
C SER A 32 3.58 -6.70 -5.11
N LEU A 33 4.30 -5.73 -4.54
CA LEU A 33 4.71 -5.80 -3.14
C LEU A 33 3.49 -5.70 -2.22
N PRO A 34 3.56 -6.25 -0.98
CA PRO A 34 2.50 -6.10 0.00
C PRO A 34 2.13 -4.63 0.18
N ARG A 35 0.82 -4.35 0.14
CA ARG A 35 0.31 -2.97 0.20
C ARG A 35 -0.22 -2.69 1.59
N LEU A 36 0.09 -1.51 2.12
CA LEU A 36 -0.54 -1.02 3.34
C LEU A 36 -2.01 -0.69 3.04
N VAL A 37 -2.94 -1.38 3.70
CA VAL A 37 -4.39 -1.23 3.47
C VAL A 37 -5.09 -0.52 4.62
N ASP A 38 -4.51 -0.53 5.81
CA ASP A 38 -5.08 0.12 6.98
C ASP A 38 -4.01 0.58 7.95
N MET A 39 -4.29 1.67 8.67
CA MET A 39 -3.42 2.24 9.68
C MET A 39 -4.25 2.76 10.85
N ASP A 40 -4.16 2.06 11.97
CA ASP A 40 -4.78 2.43 13.24
C ASP A 40 -3.70 2.87 14.23
N TRP A 41 -4.00 3.86 15.07
CA TRP A 41 -3.07 4.30 16.11
C TRP A 41 -3.78 4.54 17.43
N ARG A 42 -3.02 4.40 18.52
CA ARG A 42 -3.47 4.67 19.88
C ARG A 42 -2.35 5.30 20.68
N MET A 43 -2.67 6.37 21.41
CA MET A 43 -1.77 6.97 22.38
C MET A 43 -2.04 6.41 23.76
N ASP A 44 -1.02 5.81 24.37
CA ASP A 44 -1.05 5.30 25.72
C ASP A 44 -0.12 6.11 26.62
N ILE A 45 -0.40 6.09 27.92
CA ILE A 45 0.44 6.70 28.94
C ILE A 45 1.02 5.56 29.77
N LYS A 46 2.34 5.36 29.69
CA LYS A 46 3.05 4.33 30.46
C LYS A 46 3.89 4.96 31.57
N THR A 47 4.06 4.22 32.66
CA THR A 47 5.00 4.63 33.72
C THR A 47 6.42 4.47 33.18
N SER A 48 7.21 5.54 33.21
CA SER A 48 8.60 5.53 32.77
C SER A 48 9.43 4.50 33.55
N SER A 49 10.22 3.69 32.84
CA SER A 49 11.22 2.78 33.43
C SER A 49 12.52 3.49 33.80
N ASP A 50 12.82 4.61 33.14
CA ASP A 50 14.14 5.23 33.15
C ASP A 50 14.24 6.42 34.11
N SER A 51 13.11 6.83 34.71
CA SER A 51 13.05 7.91 35.68
C SER A 51 12.67 7.39 37.07
N ILE A 52 13.51 7.73 38.06
CA ILE A 52 13.28 7.43 39.49
C ILE A 52 11.94 8.01 40.00
N SER A 53 11.41 9.03 39.34
CA SER A 53 10.18 9.75 39.70
C SER A 53 8.87 9.11 39.23
N ARG A 54 8.86 7.92 38.60
CA ARG A 54 7.63 7.30 38.03
C ARG A 54 6.83 8.27 37.16
N MET A 55 7.50 9.07 36.32
CA MET A 55 6.80 9.99 35.44
C MET A 55 6.01 9.24 34.37
N ALA A 56 4.80 9.68 34.10
CA ALA A 56 3.95 9.12 33.06
C ALA A 56 4.45 9.65 31.70
N VAL A 57 4.88 8.75 30.80
CA VAL A 57 5.42 9.09 29.49
C VAL A 57 4.45 8.61 28.42
N PRO A 58 4.04 9.49 27.47
CA PRO A 58 3.18 9.09 26.38
C PRO A 58 3.94 8.20 25.38
N THR A 59 3.28 7.18 24.87
CA THR A 59 3.79 6.25 23.86
C THR A 59 2.73 6.03 22.79
N CYS A 60 3.14 5.86 21.53
CA CYS A 60 2.22 5.62 20.43
C CYS A 60 2.28 4.15 20.03
N LEU A 61 1.14 3.46 20.08
CA LEU A 61 0.97 2.14 19.48
C LEU A 61 0.39 2.34 18.08
N LEU A 62 1.18 1.98 17.07
CA LEU A 62 0.81 2.08 15.67
C LEU A 62 0.57 0.68 15.12
N GLN A 63 -0.62 0.43 14.59
CA GLN A 63 -1.00 -0.81 13.93
C GLN A 63 -1.12 -0.59 12.43
N LEU A 64 -0.36 -1.36 11.66
CA LEU A 64 -0.32 -1.34 10.20
C LEU A 64 -0.88 -2.66 9.68
N LYS A 65 -1.91 -2.62 8.84
CA LYS A 65 -2.42 -3.82 8.17
C LYS A 65 -1.91 -3.84 6.74
N THR A 66 -1.19 -4.88 6.38
CA THR A 66 -0.67 -5.09 5.01
C THR A 66 -1.40 -6.24 4.36
N GLN A 67 -1.71 -6.08 3.08
CA GLN A 67 -2.32 -7.10 2.25
C GLN A 67 -1.28 -7.65 1.28
N GLU A 68 -1.09 -8.97 1.32
CA GLU A 68 -0.30 -9.72 0.35
C GLU A 68 -0.99 -9.78 -1.01
N ASP A 69 -0.20 -10.01 -2.06
CA ASP A 69 -0.74 -10.12 -3.41
C ASP A 69 -1.62 -11.37 -3.56
N VAL A 70 -2.80 -11.20 -4.14
CA VAL A 70 -3.75 -12.27 -4.43
C VAL A 70 -3.13 -13.30 -5.38
N ALA A 71 -2.23 -12.87 -6.27
CA ALA A 71 -1.50 -13.76 -7.18
C ALA A 71 -0.53 -14.69 -6.44
N LEU A 72 -0.04 -14.30 -5.25
CA LEU A 72 0.90 -15.08 -4.43
C LEU A 72 0.19 -15.93 -3.36
N CYS A 73 -0.92 -15.45 -2.80
CA CYS A 73 -1.60 -16.11 -1.68
C CYS A 73 -2.79 -17.01 -2.05
N GLY A 74 -3.24 -17.02 -3.31
CA GLY A 74 -4.31 -17.90 -3.82
C GLY A 74 -5.70 -17.57 -3.26
N ASN A 75 -6.66 -17.23 -4.13
CA ASN A 75 -8.10 -16.97 -3.94
C ASN A 75 -8.59 -16.11 -2.75
N SER A 76 -7.79 -15.83 -1.72
CA SER A 76 -8.15 -14.98 -0.59
C SER A 76 -6.98 -14.06 -0.25
N PRO A 77 -7.19 -12.74 -0.20
CA PRO A 77 -6.16 -11.81 0.22
C PRO A 77 -5.82 -12.05 1.70
N VAL A 78 -4.55 -12.39 1.97
CA VAL A 78 -4.06 -12.56 3.34
C VAL A 78 -3.68 -11.17 3.86
N VAL A 79 -4.39 -10.73 4.90
CA VAL A 79 -4.09 -9.49 5.60
C VAL A 79 -3.29 -9.81 6.87
N SER A 80 -2.11 -9.22 7.00
CA SER A 80 -1.27 -9.32 8.18
C SER A 80 -1.30 -8.00 8.95
N ALA A 81 -1.23 -8.06 10.28
CA ALA A 81 -1.22 -6.87 11.14
C ALA A 81 0.11 -6.77 11.90
N LEU A 82 0.81 -5.66 11.72
CA LEU A 82 2.04 -5.32 12.42
C LEU A 82 1.73 -4.21 13.43
N THR A 83 1.99 -4.46 14.71
CA THR A 83 1.87 -3.44 15.76
C THR A 83 3.26 -3.04 16.24
N VAL A 84 3.56 -1.75 16.22
CA VAL A 84 4.82 -1.18 16.69
C VAL A 84 4.56 -0.13 17.76
N GLU A 85 5.44 -0.08 18.74
CA GLU A 85 5.44 0.98 19.76
C GLU A 85 6.48 2.03 19.39
N LEU A 86 6.06 3.29 19.34
CA LEU A 86 6.87 4.42 18.92
C LEU A 86 6.94 5.45 20.06
N SER A 87 8.17 5.86 20.37
CA SER A 87 8.40 7.05 21.17
C SER A 87 8.13 8.31 20.34
N LYS A 88 8.02 9.46 20.99
CA LYS A 88 7.90 10.76 20.31
C LYS A 88 9.05 10.97 19.30
N GLU A 89 10.28 10.74 19.71
CA GLU A 89 11.47 10.98 18.88
C GLU A 89 11.49 10.08 17.64
N THR A 90 11.11 8.80 17.80
CA THR A 90 11.01 7.86 16.68
C THR A 90 9.90 8.25 15.71
N LEU A 91 8.75 8.72 16.23
CA LEU A 91 7.65 9.19 15.40
C LEU A 91 8.03 10.46 14.60
N ASP A 92 8.68 11.43 15.25
CA ASP A 92 9.16 12.66 14.60
C ASP A 92 10.14 12.32 13.46
N THR A 93 11.09 11.40 13.72
CA THR A 93 12.05 10.92 12.72
C THR A 93 11.34 10.21 11.56
N MET A 94 10.32 9.40 11.84
CA MET A 94 9.54 8.70 10.81
C MET A 94 8.77 9.67 9.92
N LEU A 95 8.16 10.72 10.50
CA LEU A 95 7.44 11.75 9.76
C LEU A 95 8.36 12.52 8.82
N GLU A 96 9.57 12.87 9.28
CA GLU A 96 10.57 13.51 8.43
C GLU A 96 10.96 12.60 7.25
N GLY A 97 11.22 11.32 7.52
CA GLY A 97 11.56 10.33 6.49
C GLY A 97 10.47 10.17 5.44
N LEU A 98 9.20 10.02 5.87
CA LEU A 98 8.05 9.91 4.96
C LEU A 98 7.82 11.20 4.17
N GLY A 99 8.03 12.37 4.77
CA GLY A 99 7.97 13.66 4.08
C GLY A 99 8.97 13.74 2.93
N ARG A 100 10.22 13.31 3.16
CA ARG A 100 11.25 13.25 2.11
C ARG A 100 10.89 12.28 0.99
N ILE A 101 10.32 11.10 1.31
CA ILE A 101 9.87 10.13 0.32
C ILE A 101 8.75 10.73 -0.55
N ARG A 102 7.77 11.41 0.05
CA ARG A 102 6.69 12.11 -0.68
C ARG A 102 7.28 13.13 -1.67
N ASP A 103 8.23 13.93 -1.22
CA ASP A 103 8.81 14.99 -2.04
C ASP A 103 9.61 14.40 -3.22
N GLN A 104 10.33 13.29 -3.00
CA GLN A 104 11.03 12.55 -4.06
C GLN A 104 10.07 11.96 -5.09
N LEU A 105 9.00 11.30 -4.64
CA LEU A 105 7.97 10.75 -5.54
C LEU A 105 7.30 11.84 -6.36
N SER A 106 7.02 13.00 -5.74
CA SER A 106 6.44 14.16 -6.42
C SER A 106 7.38 14.72 -7.49
N ALA A 107 8.68 14.80 -7.20
CA ALA A 107 9.69 15.25 -8.16
C ALA A 107 9.86 14.28 -9.34
N VAL A 108 9.68 12.98 -9.13
CA VAL A 108 9.71 11.96 -10.20
C VAL A 108 8.42 12.00 -11.04
N ALA A 109 7.26 12.20 -10.43
CA ALA A 109 5.99 12.27 -11.15
C ALA A 109 5.86 13.55 -12.01
N ASN A 110 6.52 14.63 -11.60
CA ASN A 110 6.54 15.91 -12.33
C ASN A 110 7.67 16.00 -13.38
N LYS A 111 8.43 14.93 -13.59
CA LYS A 111 9.42 14.80 -14.68
C LYS A 111 8.82 14.05 -15.86
#